data_AF-A0AAV6W7A0-F1
#
_entry.id   AF-A0AAV6W7A0-F1
#
_cell.length_a   1.000
_cell.length_b   1.000
_cell.length_c   1.000
_cell.angle_alpha   90.00
_cell.angle_beta   90.00
_cell.angle_gamma   90.00
#
_symmetry.space_group_name_H-M   'P 1'
#
loop_
_entity.id
_entity.type
_entity.pdbx_description
1 polymer ?
#
loop_
_entity_poly.entity_id
_entity_poly.type
_entity_poly.pdbx_seq_one_letter_code
_entity_poly.pdbx_strand_id
1 'polypeptide(L)'
;MLHCCGSIPDATIFLPNLKKLRLHCFEYGSDEKFQNLISGCPVLEELNIQTIAIDDLKSCIISSPTIKWLTLDLHFPDDCEDDLADYKLQINTPALRYLDVEDRLFQHISARIFDSLVEAKISLNNDDVKDNVLYSNSVLELVEKVCQVKCLTLSIYNTQFLDSSFAAATLKFNNLTKLEGC
;
A
#
# COMPACT_ATOMS: atom_id res chain seq x y z
N MET A 1 6.64 5.24 -20.16
CA MET A 1 6.30 5.65 -18.79
C MET A 1 5.34 6.81 -18.92
N LEU A 2 4.19 6.75 -18.25
CA LEU A 2 3.21 7.84 -18.23
C LEU A 2 3.23 8.49 -16.84
N HIS A 3 3.16 9.83 -16.79
CA HIS A 3 3.04 10.62 -15.57
C HIS A 3 1.73 11.40 -15.65
N CYS A 4 0.78 11.12 -14.76
CA CYS A 4 -0.50 11.81 -14.70
C CYS A 4 -0.59 12.66 -13.43
N CYS A 5 -1.07 13.90 -13.58
CA CYS A 5 -1.52 14.78 -12.49
C CYS A 5 -2.96 15.20 -12.80
N GLY A 6 -3.85 15.19 -11.79
CA GLY A 6 -5.29 15.45 -11.95
C GLY A 6 -6.15 14.18 -11.85
N SER A 7 -7.42 14.26 -12.25
CA SER A 7 -8.39 13.16 -12.14
C SER A 7 -8.25 12.11 -13.26
N ILE A 8 -8.70 10.87 -12.98
CA ILE A 8 -8.82 9.84 -14.03
C ILE A 8 -9.93 10.27 -14.99
N PRO A 9 -9.65 10.34 -16.30
CA PRO A 9 -10.66 10.69 -17.29
C PRO A 9 -11.80 9.66 -17.30
N ASP A 10 -13.02 10.12 -17.56
CA ASP A 10 -14.20 9.26 -17.73
C ASP A 10 -14.14 8.42 -19.03
N ALA A 11 -13.14 8.66 -19.87
CA ALA A 11 -12.93 7.92 -21.11
C ALA A 11 -12.21 6.59 -20.86
N THR A 12 -12.53 5.58 -21.68
CA THR A 12 -11.80 4.30 -21.68
C THR A 12 -10.33 4.53 -22.03
N ILE A 13 -9.44 4.16 -21.11
CA ILE A 13 -8.00 4.22 -21.31
C ILE A 13 -7.55 2.90 -21.94
N PHE A 14 -6.77 2.96 -23.02
CA PHE A 14 -6.19 1.78 -23.64
C PHE A 14 -4.73 2.04 -24.03
N LEU A 15 -3.81 1.54 -23.22
CA LEU A 15 -2.38 1.71 -23.35
C LEU A 15 -1.70 0.31 -23.35
N PRO A 16 -1.90 -0.49 -24.41
CA PRO A 16 -1.60 -1.93 -24.43
C PRO A 16 -0.12 -2.28 -24.26
N ASN A 17 0.77 -1.31 -24.47
CA ASN A 17 2.22 -1.50 -24.36
C ASN A 17 2.83 -0.79 -23.13
N LEU A 18 2.00 -0.16 -22.27
CA LEU A 18 2.50 0.58 -21.13
C LEU A 18 2.95 -0.38 -20.02
N LYS A 19 4.26 -0.37 -19.75
CA LYS A 19 4.88 -1.18 -18.69
C LYS A 19 5.05 -0.46 -17.36
N LYS A 20 5.03 0.88 -17.37
CA LYS A 20 5.31 1.71 -16.20
C LYS A 20 4.33 2.87 -16.13
N LEU A 21 3.60 2.95 -15.03
CA LEU A 21 2.62 3.99 -14.74
C LEU A 21 2.99 4.67 -13.43
N ARG A 22 3.08 6.01 -13.48
CA ARG A 22 3.29 6.85 -12.30
C ARG A 22 2.13 7.82 -12.18
N LEU A 23 1.51 7.85 -11.02
CA LEU A 23 0.39 8.72 -10.68
C LEU A 23 0.87 9.62 -9.56
N HIS A 24 0.80 10.94 -9.76
CA HIS A 24 1.28 11.93 -8.79
C HIS A 24 0.20 12.98 -8.57
N CYS A 25 -0.19 13.25 -7.31
CA CYS A 25 -1.29 14.17 -6.98
C CYS A 25 -2.56 13.84 -7.78
N PHE A 26 -3.01 12.58 -7.66
CA PHE A 26 -4.15 12.06 -8.40
C PHE A 26 -5.42 12.11 -7.54
N GLU A 27 -6.52 12.65 -8.08
CA GLU A 27 -7.84 12.64 -7.45
C GLU A 27 -8.49 11.26 -7.63
N TYR A 28 -8.55 10.48 -6.54
CA TYR A 28 -9.08 9.12 -6.53
C TYR A 28 -10.60 9.11 -6.75
N GLY A 29 -11.03 9.26 -8.01
CA GLY A 29 -12.44 9.43 -8.31
C GLY A 29 -13.33 8.24 -7.89
N SER A 30 -12.89 6.99 -8.15
CA SER A 30 -13.53 5.77 -7.64
C SER A 30 -12.66 4.54 -7.89
N ASP A 31 -12.91 3.46 -7.15
CA ASP A 31 -12.30 2.14 -7.40
C ASP A 31 -12.53 1.69 -8.86
N GLU A 32 -13.72 1.92 -9.41
CA GLU A 32 -14.06 1.54 -10.80
C GLU A 32 -13.17 2.26 -11.82
N LYS A 33 -13.02 3.59 -11.68
CA LYS A 33 -12.18 4.39 -12.57
C LYS A 33 -10.72 3.96 -12.47
N PHE A 34 -10.26 3.70 -11.25
CA PHE A 34 -8.91 3.23 -10.99
C PHE A 34 -8.65 1.85 -11.62
N GLN A 35 -9.58 0.89 -11.46
CA GLN A 35 -9.48 -0.42 -12.09
C GLN A 35 -9.56 -0.34 -13.63
N ASN A 36 -10.35 0.57 -14.19
CA ASN A 36 -10.39 0.81 -15.63
C ASN A 36 -9.05 1.31 -16.18
N LEU A 37 -8.35 2.19 -15.45
CA LEU A 37 -6.99 2.63 -15.80
C LEU A 37 -5.99 1.46 -15.80
N ILE A 38 -6.02 0.62 -14.76
CA ILE A 38 -5.10 -0.53 -14.64
C ILE A 38 -5.38 -1.58 -15.71
N SER A 39 -6.65 -1.95 -15.93
CA SER A 39 -7.05 -2.94 -16.95
C SER A 39 -6.79 -2.45 -18.39
N GLY A 40 -6.83 -1.13 -18.61
CA GLY A 40 -6.39 -0.49 -19.85
C GLY A 40 -4.90 -0.64 -20.15
N CYS A 41 -4.10 -1.06 -19.17
CA CYS A 41 -2.65 -1.26 -19.26
C CYS A 41 -2.28 -2.75 -19.04
N PRO A 42 -2.66 -3.67 -19.94
CA PRO A 42 -2.56 -5.12 -19.71
C PRO A 42 -1.15 -5.65 -19.44
N VAL A 43 -0.10 -4.94 -19.88
CA VAL A 43 1.31 -5.32 -19.69
C VAL A 43 2.03 -4.51 -18.59
N LEU A 44 1.28 -3.85 -17.71
CA LEU A 44 1.82 -2.98 -16.67
C LEU A 44 2.65 -3.79 -15.65
N GLU A 45 3.94 -3.47 -15.53
CA GLU A 45 4.87 -4.16 -14.62
C GLU A 45 5.22 -3.32 -13.39
N GLU A 46 5.21 -1.98 -13.52
CA GLU A 46 5.56 -1.02 -12.45
C GLU A 46 4.43 -0.01 -12.26
N LEU A 47 3.88 0.04 -11.05
CA LEU A 47 2.89 1.03 -10.63
C LEU A 47 3.48 1.83 -9.45
N ASN A 48 3.53 3.14 -9.61
CA ASN A 48 3.92 4.07 -8.56
C ASN A 48 2.80 5.08 -8.36
N ILE A 49 2.35 5.23 -7.12
CA ILE A 49 1.31 6.17 -6.72
C ILE A 49 1.90 7.05 -5.62
N GLN A 50 1.95 8.34 -5.89
CA GLN A 50 2.44 9.37 -4.98
C GLN A 50 1.34 10.39 -4.74
N THR A 51 1.03 10.63 -3.46
CA THR A 51 0.10 11.67 -3.01
C THR A 51 -1.28 11.52 -3.65
N ILE A 52 -2.20 10.93 -2.91
CA ILE A 52 -3.59 10.84 -3.34
C ILE A 52 -4.36 11.95 -2.62
N ALA A 53 -4.85 12.93 -3.37
CA ALA A 53 -5.74 13.95 -2.81
C ALA A 53 -7.15 13.35 -2.84
N ILE A 54 -7.78 13.18 -1.67
CA ILE A 54 -9.04 12.46 -1.62
C ILE A 54 -10.01 13.07 -0.64
N ASP A 55 -11.11 13.55 -1.20
CA ASP A 55 -12.38 13.61 -0.52
C ASP A 55 -13.02 12.20 -0.65
N ASP A 56 -13.40 11.56 0.45
CA ASP A 56 -14.18 10.30 0.51
C ASP A 56 -13.48 8.95 0.17
N LEU A 57 -12.15 8.77 0.37
CA LEU A 57 -11.53 7.45 0.12
C LEU A 57 -11.92 6.40 1.16
N LYS A 58 -12.86 5.53 0.81
CA LYS A 58 -13.23 4.38 1.66
C LYS A 58 -12.36 3.15 1.40
N SER A 59 -11.88 2.98 0.18
CA SER A 59 -11.04 1.84 -0.20
C SER A 59 -10.17 2.18 -1.39
N CYS A 60 -9.01 1.53 -1.45
CA CYS A 60 -8.16 1.49 -2.63
C CYS A 60 -7.87 0.04 -2.98
N ILE A 61 -8.45 -0.43 -4.09
CA ILE A 61 -8.20 -1.77 -4.61
C ILE A 61 -7.18 -1.67 -5.75
N ILE A 62 -6.11 -2.46 -5.67
CA ILE A 62 -5.09 -2.60 -6.72
C ILE A 62 -5.09 -4.06 -7.18
N SER A 63 -5.46 -4.31 -8.43
CA SER A 63 -5.58 -5.68 -8.96
C SER A 63 -4.95 -5.76 -10.35
N SER A 64 -3.93 -6.60 -10.50
CA SER A 64 -3.30 -6.85 -11.79
C SER A 64 -2.46 -8.13 -11.75
N PRO A 65 -2.57 -9.02 -12.74
CA PRO A 65 -1.72 -10.19 -12.82
C PRO A 65 -0.27 -9.88 -13.26
N THR A 66 0.02 -8.65 -13.73
CA THR A 66 1.30 -8.31 -14.37
C THR A 66 2.20 -7.38 -13.54
N ILE A 67 1.64 -6.69 -12.55
CA ILE A 67 2.41 -5.77 -11.69
C ILE A 67 3.41 -6.56 -10.84
N LYS A 68 4.69 -6.17 -10.97
CA LYS A 68 5.84 -6.76 -10.27
C LYS A 68 6.45 -5.80 -9.26
N TRP A 69 6.35 -4.49 -9.51
CA TRP A 69 6.82 -3.42 -8.63
C TRP A 69 5.67 -2.49 -8.28
N LEU A 70 5.41 -2.35 -6.98
CA LEU A 70 4.40 -1.46 -6.45
C LEU A 70 5.03 -0.50 -5.44
N THR A 71 4.86 0.79 -5.68
CA THR A 71 5.24 1.85 -4.74
C THR A 71 4.00 2.68 -4.42
N LEU A 72 3.70 2.81 -3.13
CA LEU A 72 2.57 3.57 -2.60
C LEU A 72 3.10 4.57 -1.57
N ASP A 73 2.90 5.84 -1.86
CA ASP A 73 3.14 6.95 -0.94
C ASP A 73 1.80 7.64 -0.71
N LEU A 74 1.15 7.26 0.38
CA LEU A 74 -0.21 7.65 0.74
C LEU A 74 -0.14 8.76 1.79
N HIS A 75 -0.22 10.00 1.31
CA HIS A 75 -0.29 11.19 2.15
C HIS A 75 -1.70 11.77 2.12
N PHE A 76 -2.30 11.96 3.29
CA PHE A 76 -3.64 12.51 3.48
C PHE A 76 -3.54 13.88 4.16
N PRO A 77 -4.41 14.84 3.81
CA PRO A 77 -4.47 16.12 4.52
C PRO A 77 -4.91 15.91 5.98
N ASP A 78 -4.30 16.68 6.90
CA ASP A 78 -4.57 16.62 8.35
C ASP A 78 -6.06 16.84 8.71
N ASP A 79 -6.83 17.51 7.83
CA ASP A 79 -8.24 17.85 8.07
C ASP A 79 -9.23 16.71 7.68
N CYS A 80 -8.75 15.60 7.11
CA CYS A 80 -9.59 14.50 6.58
C CYS A 80 -9.66 13.26 7.49
N GLU A 81 -9.03 13.32 8.67
CA GLU A 81 -8.79 12.13 9.52
C GLU A 81 -10.06 11.45 10.05
N ASP A 82 -11.12 12.21 10.34
CA ASP A 82 -12.37 11.66 10.88
C ASP A 82 -13.15 10.81 9.86
N ASP A 83 -12.94 11.04 8.56
CA ASP A 83 -13.63 10.31 7.47
C ASP A 83 -12.88 9.07 6.99
N LEU A 84 -11.67 8.81 7.52
CA LEU A 84 -10.75 7.77 7.03
C LEU A 84 -10.63 6.56 7.98
N ALA A 85 -11.40 6.52 9.07
CA ALA A 85 -11.41 5.40 10.01
C ALA A 85 -11.72 4.04 9.36
N ASP A 86 -12.48 4.04 8.24
CA ASP A 86 -12.86 2.84 7.50
C ASP A 86 -11.98 2.55 6.27
N TYR A 87 -10.90 3.30 6.05
CA TYR A 87 -10.07 3.17 4.86
C TYR A 87 -9.43 1.76 4.75
N LYS A 88 -9.56 1.12 3.58
CA LYS A 88 -8.97 -0.19 3.29
C LYS A 88 -8.10 -0.17 2.03
N LEU A 89 -6.82 -0.51 2.19
CA LEU A 89 -5.94 -0.85 1.08
C LEU A 89 -6.01 -2.35 0.80
N GLN A 90 -6.29 -2.72 -0.45
CA GLN A 90 -6.29 -4.11 -0.91
C GLN A 90 -5.36 -4.28 -2.12
N ILE A 91 -4.34 -5.14 -1.97
CA ILE A 91 -3.37 -5.46 -3.03
C ILE A 91 -3.61 -6.90 -3.51
N ASN A 92 -4.02 -7.05 -4.77
CA ASN A 92 -4.32 -8.31 -5.46
C ASN A 92 -3.44 -8.47 -6.71
N THR A 93 -2.13 -8.58 -6.50
CA THR A 93 -1.14 -8.65 -7.58
C THR A 93 -0.25 -9.89 -7.44
N PRO A 94 -0.64 -11.05 -8.01
CA PRO A 94 0.06 -12.32 -7.77
C PRO A 94 1.50 -12.36 -8.30
N ALA A 95 1.86 -11.49 -9.25
CA ALA A 95 3.22 -11.36 -9.78
C ALA A 95 4.10 -10.37 -9.00
N LEU A 96 3.60 -9.82 -7.87
CA LEU A 96 4.31 -8.81 -7.11
C LEU A 96 5.60 -9.36 -6.51
N ARG A 97 6.71 -8.69 -6.78
CA ARG A 97 8.05 -9.06 -6.30
C ARG A 97 8.66 -7.99 -5.39
N TYR A 98 8.26 -6.74 -5.55
CA TYR A 98 8.71 -5.61 -4.75
C TYR A 98 7.51 -4.78 -4.31
N LEU A 99 7.44 -4.52 -3.00
CA LEU A 99 6.45 -3.67 -2.37
C LEU A 99 7.15 -2.56 -1.59
N ASP A 100 6.73 -1.33 -1.79
CA ASP A 100 7.20 -0.16 -1.04
C ASP A 100 5.98 0.66 -0.64
N VAL A 101 5.73 0.74 0.66
CA VAL A 101 4.56 1.41 1.23
C VAL A 101 5.01 2.38 2.29
N GLU A 102 4.71 3.66 2.06
CA GLU A 102 4.68 4.71 3.06
C GLU A 102 3.23 5.13 3.23
N ASP A 103 2.67 4.84 4.40
CA ASP A 103 1.26 5.13 4.68
C ASP A 103 1.12 5.66 6.11
N ARG A 104 0.42 6.78 6.22
CA ARG A 104 0.22 7.51 7.48
C ARG A 104 -1.03 7.08 8.25
N LEU A 105 -1.94 6.35 7.62
CA LEU A 105 -3.29 6.09 8.14
C LEU A 105 -3.59 4.59 8.24
N PHE A 106 -2.61 3.79 8.65
CA PHE A 106 -2.54 2.32 8.56
C PHE A 106 -3.63 1.51 9.31
N GLN A 107 -4.86 2.01 9.44
CA GLN A 107 -5.91 1.41 10.25
C GLN A 107 -6.46 0.09 9.65
N HIS A 108 -6.45 -0.18 8.35
CA HIS A 108 -6.90 -1.49 7.81
C HIS A 108 -6.24 -1.93 6.48
N ILE A 109 -4.94 -2.23 6.47
CA ILE A 109 -4.34 -2.87 5.28
C ILE A 109 -4.67 -4.36 5.24
N SER A 110 -5.58 -4.73 4.33
CA SER A 110 -5.88 -6.13 4.03
C SER A 110 -5.14 -6.58 2.78
N ALA A 111 -3.86 -6.92 2.93
CA ALA A 111 -3.12 -7.56 1.84
C ALA A 111 -3.54 -9.04 1.71
N ARG A 112 -3.83 -9.51 0.49
CA ARG A 112 -3.93 -10.95 0.24
C ARG A 112 -2.51 -11.49 0.02
N ILE A 113 -2.33 -12.77 0.32
CA ILE A 113 -1.05 -13.50 0.42
C ILE A 113 -0.01 -13.06 -0.63
N PHE A 114 1.22 -12.77 -0.17
CA PHE A 114 2.34 -12.28 -0.96
C PHE A 114 3.28 -13.41 -1.44
N ASP A 115 2.73 -14.45 -2.08
CA ASP A 115 3.50 -15.68 -2.42
C ASP A 115 4.74 -15.43 -3.29
N SER A 116 4.72 -14.39 -4.13
CA SER A 116 5.81 -14.04 -5.06
C SER A 116 6.73 -12.92 -4.54
N LEU A 117 6.42 -12.34 -3.38
CA LEU A 117 7.09 -11.14 -2.89
C LEU A 117 8.49 -11.46 -2.41
N VAL A 118 9.47 -10.71 -2.93
CA VAL A 118 10.90 -10.91 -2.63
C VAL A 118 11.39 -9.85 -1.66
N GLU A 119 10.96 -8.61 -1.86
CA GLU A 119 11.38 -7.46 -1.08
C GLU A 119 10.18 -6.60 -0.69
N ALA A 120 10.15 -6.18 0.56
CA ALA A 120 9.17 -5.27 1.11
C ALA A 120 9.86 -4.14 1.87
N LYS A 121 9.43 -2.92 1.63
CA LYS A 121 9.78 -1.74 2.43
C LYS A 121 8.50 -1.15 2.96
N ILE A 122 8.39 -1.10 4.28
CA ILE A 122 7.19 -0.64 4.97
C ILE A 122 7.60 0.47 5.92
N SER A 123 7.07 1.66 5.68
CA SER A 123 7.22 2.84 6.53
C SER A 123 5.88 3.15 7.19
N LEU A 124 5.83 2.99 8.50
CA LEU A 124 4.65 3.22 9.33
C LEU A 124 4.86 4.52 10.12
N ASN A 125 4.17 5.58 9.71
CA ASN A 125 4.15 6.82 10.46
C ASN A 125 2.74 7.10 10.97
N ASN A 126 2.49 7.01 12.27
CA ASN A 126 1.18 7.36 12.81
C ASN A 126 1.37 8.29 14.01
N ASP A 127 1.24 9.58 13.72
CA ASP A 127 1.45 10.66 14.69
C ASP A 127 0.20 10.86 15.59
N ASP A 128 -1.00 10.43 15.14
CA ASP A 128 -2.30 10.75 15.77
C ASP A 128 -3.27 9.55 15.92
N VAL A 129 -2.80 8.43 16.49
CA VAL A 129 -3.66 7.24 16.69
C VAL A 129 -4.77 7.50 17.73
N LYS A 130 -6.04 7.52 17.28
CA LYS A 130 -7.22 7.56 18.18
C LYS A 130 -7.58 6.19 18.78
N ASP A 131 -7.36 5.09 18.03
CA ASP A 131 -7.58 3.69 18.49
C ASP A 131 -6.31 2.83 18.35
N ASN A 132 -5.61 2.69 19.47
CA ASN A 132 -4.32 1.98 19.54
C ASN A 132 -4.44 0.46 19.31
N VAL A 133 -5.61 -0.15 19.54
CA VAL A 133 -5.75 -1.61 19.46
C VAL A 133 -5.93 -2.06 18.00
N LEU A 134 -6.79 -1.36 17.26
CA LEU A 134 -7.03 -1.66 15.84
C LEU A 134 -5.76 -1.44 15.01
N TYR A 135 -5.06 -0.33 15.25
CA TYR A 135 -3.79 -0.02 14.59
C TYR A 135 -2.75 -1.13 14.82
N SER A 136 -2.52 -1.52 16.08
CA SER A 136 -1.53 -2.56 16.40
C SER A 136 -1.86 -3.91 15.77
N ASN A 137 -3.14 -4.29 15.68
CA ASN A 137 -3.57 -5.53 15.02
C ASN A 137 -3.32 -5.50 13.50
N SER A 138 -3.64 -4.39 12.84
CA SER A 138 -3.40 -4.22 11.40
C SER A 138 -1.91 -4.23 11.05
N VAL A 139 -1.09 -3.57 11.87
CA VAL A 139 0.37 -3.61 11.75
C VAL A 139 0.90 -5.04 11.92
N LEU A 140 0.44 -5.76 12.94
CA LEU A 140 0.82 -7.16 13.15
C LEU A 140 0.44 -8.04 11.95
N GLU A 141 -0.79 -7.94 11.45
CA GLU A 141 -1.26 -8.73 10.30
C GLU A 141 -0.40 -8.46 9.06
N LEU A 142 -0.03 -7.20 8.81
CA LEU A 142 0.89 -6.85 7.72
C LEU A 142 2.26 -7.48 7.95
N VAL A 143 2.85 -7.29 9.13
CA VAL A 143 4.18 -7.80 9.46
C VAL A 143 4.23 -9.33 9.35
N GLU A 144 3.19 -10.05 9.78
CA GLU A 144 3.06 -11.50 9.60
C GLU A 144 3.03 -11.91 8.13
N LYS A 145 2.50 -11.08 7.24
CA LYS A 145 2.48 -11.34 5.80
C LYS A 145 3.81 -11.02 5.13
N VAL A 146 4.45 -9.92 5.51
CA VAL A 146 5.72 -9.49 4.91
C VAL A 146 6.95 -10.14 5.54
N CYS A 147 6.85 -10.79 6.71
CA CYS A 147 7.99 -11.46 7.36
C CYS A 147 8.52 -12.69 6.57
N GLN A 148 7.76 -13.15 5.58
CA GLN A 148 8.12 -14.28 4.72
C GLN A 148 8.98 -13.88 3.51
N VAL A 149 9.21 -12.58 3.30
CA VAL A 149 10.03 -12.08 2.18
C VAL A 149 11.53 -12.27 2.45
N LYS A 150 12.36 -12.11 1.42
CA LYS A 150 13.82 -12.24 1.54
C LYS A 150 14.47 -10.99 2.12
N CYS A 151 13.96 -9.81 1.76
CA CYS A 151 14.48 -8.51 2.17
C CYS A 151 13.33 -7.68 2.76
N LEU A 152 13.41 -7.34 4.04
CA LEU A 152 12.42 -6.51 4.71
C LEU A 152 13.11 -5.27 5.28
N THR A 153 12.65 -4.10 4.87
CA THR A 153 12.92 -2.84 5.57
C THR A 153 11.64 -2.45 6.28
N LEU A 154 11.72 -2.22 7.59
CA LEU A 154 10.59 -1.85 8.41
C LEU A 154 10.97 -0.62 9.24
N SER A 155 10.33 0.50 8.95
CA SER A 155 10.52 1.76 9.65
C SER A 155 9.23 2.08 10.40
N ILE A 156 9.31 2.22 11.72
CA ILE A 156 8.14 2.50 12.57
C ILE A 156 8.46 3.72 13.41
N TYR A 157 7.78 4.83 13.12
CA TYR A 157 8.07 6.11 13.75
C TYR A 157 7.37 6.28 15.12
N ASN A 158 6.30 5.51 15.39
CA ASN A 158 5.62 5.48 16.68
C ASN A 158 5.46 4.03 17.20
N THR A 159 6.32 3.63 18.13
CA THR A 159 6.37 2.25 18.68
C THR A 159 5.65 2.07 20.00
N GLN A 160 5.16 3.16 20.62
CA GLN A 160 4.64 3.17 22.00
C GLN A 160 3.48 2.19 22.22
N PHE A 161 2.75 1.85 21.15
CA PHE A 161 1.58 0.98 21.17
C PHE A 161 1.83 -0.42 20.62
N LEU A 162 3.02 -0.67 20.07
CA LEU A 162 3.36 -1.93 19.42
C LEU A 162 4.05 -2.92 20.35
N ASP A 163 4.68 -2.45 21.43
CA ASP A 163 5.51 -3.28 22.31
C ASP A 163 4.78 -4.49 22.90
N SER A 164 3.54 -4.31 23.39
CA SER A 164 2.75 -5.40 23.98
C SER A 164 2.23 -6.37 22.92
N SER A 165 1.79 -5.85 21.77
CA SER A 165 1.27 -6.63 20.65
C SER A 165 2.37 -7.46 19.97
N PHE A 166 3.54 -6.88 19.73
CA PHE A 166 4.69 -7.59 19.15
C PHE A 166 5.31 -8.58 20.13
N ALA A 167 5.36 -8.27 21.44
CA ALA A 167 5.84 -9.22 22.44
C ALA A 167 4.94 -10.47 22.55
N ALA A 168 3.64 -10.32 22.31
CA ALA A 168 2.69 -11.43 22.27
C ALA A 168 2.74 -12.21 20.94
N ALA A 169 3.12 -11.55 19.84
CA ALA A 169 3.18 -12.17 18.52
C ALA A 169 4.41 -13.08 18.36
N THR A 170 4.20 -14.31 17.90
CA THR A 170 5.31 -15.22 17.57
C THR A 170 5.79 -14.96 16.14
N LEU A 171 6.34 -13.77 15.89
CA LEU A 171 6.84 -13.41 14.56
C LEU A 171 8.06 -14.27 14.19
N LYS A 172 7.97 -15.01 13.09
CA LYS A 172 9.05 -15.87 12.58
C LYS A 172 9.51 -15.38 11.21
N PHE A 173 10.72 -14.84 11.16
CA PHE A 173 11.35 -14.33 9.95
C PHE A 173 12.13 -15.44 9.22
N ASN A 174 11.44 -16.49 8.78
CA ASN A 174 12.09 -17.72 8.30
C ASN A 174 12.92 -17.54 7.02
N ASN A 175 12.59 -16.54 6.19
CA ASN A 175 13.22 -16.30 4.90
C ASN A 175 14.07 -15.01 4.87
N LEU A 176 14.13 -14.29 5.99
CA LEU A 176 14.70 -12.95 6.03
C LEU A 176 16.23 -13.01 6.01
N THR A 177 16.81 -12.38 5.00
CA THR A 177 18.27 -12.27 4.82
C THR A 177 18.81 -10.91 5.20
N LYS A 178 17.93 -9.90 5.28
CA LYS A 178 18.28 -8.51 5.60
C LYS A 178 17.12 -7.84 6.31
N LEU A 179 17.37 -7.32 7.52
CA LEU A 179 16.45 -6.46 8.29
C LEU A 179 17.12 -5.11 8.51
N GLU A 180 16.45 -4.03 8.15
CA GLU A 180 16.88 -2.67 8.45
C GLU A 180 15.74 -1.98 9.23
N GLY A 181 16.07 -1.52 10.44
CA GLY A 181 15.25 -0.60 11.21
C GLY A 181 15.83 0.81 11.13
N CYS A 182 14.99 1.83 11.08
CA CYS A 182 15.38 3.23 11.16
C CYS A 182 14.76 3.87 12.39
#